data_AF-A0A942DPM0-F1
#
_entry.id   AF-A0A942DPM0-F1
#
_cell.length_a   1.000
_cell.length_b   1.000
_cell.length_c   1.000
_cell.angle_alpha   90.00
_cell.angle_beta   90.00
_cell.angle_gamma   90.00
#
_symmetry.space_group_name_H-M   'P 1'
#
loop_
_entity.id
_entity.type
_entity.pdbx_description
1 polymer ?
#
loop_
_entity_poly.entity_id
_entity_poly.type
_entity_poly.pdbx_seq_one_letter_code
_entity_poly.pdbx_strand_id
1 'polypeptide(L)'
;MKKYVMALICLSFAATACTTTYYRSESKPLHFEDGSTQVKIKFNESVIPEKGAEITALNKTCATKNFKDRERVNCVRQLASIGKVVGVTDQMATVEFKQGTGIDAETEYEVLKNGAK
;
A
#
# COMPACT_ATOMS: atom_id res chain seq x y z
N MET A 1 32.64 44.65 -24.26
CA MET A 1 31.31 44.05 -23.99
C MET A 1 31.49 42.54 -23.85
N LYS A 2 31.53 42.01 -22.62
CA LYS A 2 31.70 40.57 -22.35
C LYS A 2 30.33 39.90 -22.31
N LYS A 3 30.11 38.89 -23.15
CA LYS A 3 28.88 38.09 -23.22
C LYS A 3 28.91 37.09 -22.05
N TYR A 4 27.94 37.18 -21.14
CA TYR A 4 27.73 36.18 -20.10
C TYR A 4 27.12 34.94 -20.76
N VAL A 5 27.88 33.86 -20.79
CA VAL A 5 27.38 32.53 -21.13
C VAL A 5 26.56 32.06 -19.93
N MET A 6 25.23 32.14 -20.07
CA MET A 6 24.28 31.59 -19.12
C MET A 6 24.44 30.06 -19.12
N ALA A 7 25.15 29.53 -18.13
CA ALA A 7 25.25 28.10 -17.91
C ALA A 7 23.85 27.57 -17.56
N LEU A 8 23.23 26.84 -18.50
CA LEU A 8 21.98 26.14 -18.29
C LEU A 8 22.26 24.90 -17.42
N ILE A 9 22.10 25.04 -16.11
CA ILE A 9 22.14 23.92 -15.17
C ILE A 9 20.79 23.20 -15.29
N CYS A 10 20.73 22.18 -16.16
CA CYS A 10 19.66 21.19 -16.10
C CYS A 10 19.88 20.34 -14.83
N LEU A 11 19.28 20.77 -13.72
CA LEU A 11 19.04 19.90 -12.56
C LEU A 11 18.08 18.81 -13.03
N SER A 12 18.66 17.67 -13.41
CA SER A 12 17.96 16.40 -13.55
C SER A 12 17.40 16.04 -12.17
N PHE A 13 16.14 16.41 -11.93
CA PHE A 13 15.33 15.86 -10.86
C PHE A 13 15.25 14.35 -11.10
N ALA A 14 16.17 13.60 -10.49
CA ALA A 14 16.02 12.19 -10.25
C ALA A 14 14.82 12.04 -9.31
N ALA A 15 13.61 12.00 -9.88
CA ALA A 15 12.44 11.52 -9.19
C ALA A 15 12.74 10.05 -8.87
N THR A 16 13.31 9.78 -7.70
CA THR A 16 13.27 8.46 -7.09
C THR A 16 11.81 8.15 -6.88
N ALA A 17 11.20 7.51 -7.88
CA ALA A 17 9.90 6.90 -7.75
C ALA A 17 10.04 5.90 -6.60
N CYS A 18 9.61 6.29 -5.40
CA CYS A 18 9.37 5.35 -4.32
C CYS A 18 8.36 4.35 -4.86
N THR A 19 8.84 3.19 -5.30
CA THR A 19 7.97 2.10 -5.74
C THR A 19 7.29 1.56 -4.49
N THR A 20 6.11 2.12 -4.19
CA THR A 20 5.24 1.57 -3.15
C THR A 20 4.91 0.13 -3.52
N THR A 21 5.28 -0.79 -2.65
CA THR A 21 4.99 -2.21 -2.82
C THR A 21 3.70 -2.54 -2.09
N TYR A 22 2.75 -3.13 -2.81
CA TYR A 22 1.47 -3.57 -2.26
C TYR A 22 1.46 -5.09 -2.14
N TYR A 23 0.90 -5.57 -1.04
CA TYR A 23 0.75 -6.98 -0.72
C TYR A 23 -0.72 -7.37 -0.80
N ARG A 24 -0.98 -8.67 -0.96
CA ARG A 24 -2.33 -9.25 -0.96
C ARG A 24 -2.46 -10.24 0.18
N SER A 25 -3.70 -10.45 0.62
CA SER A 25 -4.01 -11.50 1.57
C SER A 25 -3.89 -12.86 0.89
N GLU A 26 -3.28 -13.84 1.57
CA GLU A 26 -3.23 -15.24 1.12
C GLU A 26 -4.53 -15.99 1.44
N SER A 27 -5.31 -15.46 2.40
CA SER A 27 -6.58 -16.05 2.83
C SER A 27 -7.68 -15.00 2.82
N LYS A 28 -8.93 -15.46 2.73
CA LYS A 28 -10.08 -14.60 2.98
C LYS A 28 -9.97 -13.98 4.39
N PRO A 29 -10.40 -12.71 4.57
CA PRO A 29 -10.50 -12.12 5.90
C PRO A 29 -11.38 -12.96 6.82
N LEU A 30 -10.96 -13.08 8.08
CA LEU A 30 -11.73 -13.73 9.13
C LEU A 30 -12.36 -12.65 10.01
N HIS A 31 -13.69 -12.67 10.12
CA HIS A 31 -14.44 -11.75 10.96
C HIS A 31 -14.77 -12.41 12.30
N PHE A 32 -14.58 -11.67 13.39
CA PHE A 32 -14.83 -12.13 14.75
C PHE A 32 -16.06 -11.45 15.36
N GLU A 33 -16.60 -12.05 16.42
CA GLU A 33 -17.82 -11.54 17.10
C GLU A 33 -17.63 -10.16 17.73
N ASP A 34 -16.40 -9.81 18.10
CA ASP A 34 -16.03 -8.47 18.59
C ASP A 34 -15.95 -7.41 17.46
N GLY A 35 -16.27 -7.82 16.23
CA GLY A 35 -16.25 -7.00 15.03
C GLY A 35 -14.86 -6.81 14.43
N SER A 36 -13.79 -7.35 15.05
CA SER A 36 -12.46 -7.32 14.47
C SER A 36 -12.38 -8.18 13.21
N THR A 37 -11.43 -7.85 12.35
CA THR A 37 -11.12 -8.64 11.16
C THR A 37 -9.64 -8.98 11.14
N GLN A 38 -9.30 -10.26 11.02
CA GLN A 38 -7.91 -10.68 10.84
C GLN A 38 -7.67 -11.18 9.42
N VAL A 39 -6.50 -10.85 8.89
CA VAL A 39 -6.02 -11.28 7.57
C VAL A 39 -4.60 -11.77 7.68
N LYS A 40 -4.29 -12.80 6.90
CA LYS A 40 -2.92 -13.29 6.72
C LYS A 40 -2.36 -12.73 5.43
N ILE A 41 -1.26 -12.00 5.55
CA ILE A 41 -0.57 -11.35 4.45
C ILE A 41 0.80 -12.01 4.31
N LYS A 42 1.12 -12.45 3.09
CA LYS A 42 2.45 -12.96 2.78
C LYS A 42 3.33 -11.81 2.31
N PHE A 43 4.47 -11.66 2.97
CA PHE A 43 5.49 -10.69 2.63
C PHE A 43 6.67 -11.42 2.00
N ASN A 44 7.43 -10.68 1.20
CA ASN A 44 8.77 -11.14 0.82
C ASN A 44 9.65 -11.11 2.07
N GLU A 45 10.60 -12.05 2.20
CA GLU A 45 11.46 -12.21 3.39
C GLU A 45 12.13 -10.91 3.85
N SER A 46 12.44 -10.00 2.93
CA SER A 46 13.08 -8.72 3.21
C SER A 46 12.16 -7.63 3.78
N VAL A 47 10.84 -7.86 3.88
CA VAL A 47 9.85 -6.82 4.25
C VAL A 47 8.84 -7.33 5.29
N ILE A 48 9.14 -8.40 6.01
CA ILE A 48 8.21 -8.91 7.03
C ILE A 48 8.14 -7.89 8.18
N PRO A 49 6.95 -7.32 8.46
CA PRO A 49 6.80 -6.34 9.51
C PRO A 49 6.88 -7.01 10.89
N GLU A 50 7.46 -6.30 11.87
CA GLU A 50 7.53 -6.79 13.25
C GLU A 50 6.15 -6.84 13.91
N LYS A 51 6.00 -7.68 14.94
CA LYS A 51 4.78 -7.71 15.75
C LYS A 51 4.54 -6.32 16.37
N GLY A 52 3.33 -5.81 16.17
CA GLY A 52 2.91 -4.49 16.62
C GLY A 52 3.09 -3.37 15.59
N ALA A 53 3.74 -3.64 14.45
CA ALA A 53 3.80 -2.68 13.34
C ALA A 53 2.41 -2.38 12.77
N GLU A 54 2.26 -1.20 12.19
CA GLU A 54 1.04 -0.76 11.54
C GLU A 54 1.07 -1.06 10.05
N ILE A 55 -0.05 -1.58 9.55
CA ILE A 55 -0.25 -1.93 8.14
C ILE A 55 -1.45 -1.17 7.63
N THR A 56 -1.27 -0.46 6.52
CA THR A 56 -2.36 0.27 5.87
C THR A 56 -3.10 -0.67 4.92
N ALA A 57 -4.40 -0.77 5.08
CA ALA A 57 -5.29 -1.45 4.13
C ALA A 57 -5.91 -0.42 3.19
N LEU A 58 -5.90 -0.73 1.89
CA LEU A 58 -6.36 0.14 0.82
C LEU A 58 -7.36 -0.59 -0.08
N ASN A 59 -8.52 0.02 -0.30
CA ASN A 59 -9.45 -0.46 -1.31
C ASN A 59 -9.08 0.12 -2.67
N LYS A 60 -8.85 -0.76 -3.64
CA LYS A 60 -8.49 -0.39 -5.00
C LYS A 60 -9.71 -0.46 -5.90
N THR A 61 -10.18 0.70 -6.33
CA THR A 61 -11.29 0.80 -7.28
C THR A 61 -10.73 1.15 -8.65
N CYS A 62 -10.95 0.29 -9.64
CA CYS A 62 -10.58 0.54 -11.02
C CYS A 62 -11.82 0.83 -11.85
N ALA A 63 -11.82 1.93 -12.61
CA ALA A 63 -12.88 2.30 -13.52
C ALA A 63 -12.33 2.44 -14.93
N THR A 64 -12.96 1.78 -15.90
CA THR A 64 -12.69 1.97 -17.32
C THR A 64 -13.37 3.24 -17.78
N LYS A 65 -12.59 4.22 -18.24
CA LYS A 65 -13.11 5.42 -18.89
C LYS A 65 -12.94 5.29 -20.40
N ASN A 66 -14.05 5.44 -21.11
CA ASN A 66 -14.08 5.49 -22.57
C ASN A 66 -13.82 6.92 -23.03
N PHE A 67 -12.70 7.13 -23.73
CA PHE A 67 -12.38 8.41 -24.35
C PHE A 67 -12.30 8.23 -25.86
N LYS A 68 -13.42 8.55 -26.53
CA LYS A 68 -13.67 8.66 -27.98
C LYS A 68 -13.19 7.53 -28.90
N ASP A 69 -12.06 6.88 -28.67
CA ASP A 69 -11.53 5.71 -29.39
C ASP A 69 -10.54 4.86 -28.56
N ARG A 70 -10.37 5.14 -27.25
CA ARG A 70 -9.48 4.38 -26.35
C ARG A 70 -10.10 4.16 -24.98
N GLU A 71 -10.05 2.90 -24.54
CA GLU A 71 -10.29 2.53 -23.15
C GLU A 71 -9.06 2.85 -22.30
N ARG A 72 -9.26 3.58 -21.21
CA ARG A 72 -8.24 3.73 -20.16
C ARG A 72 -8.79 3.24 -18.84
N VAL A 73 -8.07 2.32 -18.21
CA VAL A 73 -8.37 1.86 -16.85
C VAL A 73 -7.66 2.80 -15.88
N ASN A 74 -8.43 3.53 -15.07
CA ASN A 74 -7.91 4.34 -13.99
C ASN A 74 -8.20 3.64 -12.65
N CYS A 75 -7.17 3.36 -11.88
CA CYS A 75 -7.31 2.79 -10.54
C CYS A 75 -7.00 3.85 -9.47
N VAL A 76 -7.89 3.99 -8.50
CA VAL A 76 -7.70 4.83 -7.32
C VAL A 76 -7.61 3.90 -6.10
N ARG A 77 -6.71 4.23 -5.17
CA ARG A 77 -6.59 3.55 -3.88
C ARG A 77 -7.09 4.47 -2.79
N GLN A 78 -7.98 3.98 -1.93
CA GLN A 78 -8.51 4.72 -0.79
C GLN A 78 -8.21 3.97 0.49
N LEU A 79 -7.89 4.72 1.55
CA LEU A 79 -7.68 4.17 2.88
C LEU A 79 -8.95 3.43 3.34
N ALA A 80 -8.83 2.12 3.55
CA ALA A 80 -9.87 1.30 4.14
C ALA A 80 -9.71 1.24 5.67
N SER A 81 -8.49 0.99 6.15
CA SER A 81 -8.18 0.95 7.57
C SER A 81 -6.67 0.93 7.86
N ILE A 82 -6.32 1.09 9.13
CA ILE A 82 -4.99 0.81 9.67
C ILE A 82 -5.11 -0.37 10.64
N GLY A 83 -4.37 -1.43 10.36
CA GLY A 83 -4.33 -2.66 11.15
C GLY A 83 -3.01 -2.80 11.88
N LYS A 84 -2.98 -3.70 12.86
CA LYS A 84 -1.80 -3.98 13.67
C LYS A 84 -1.36 -5.43 13.48
N VAL A 85 -0.06 -5.65 13.30
CA VAL A 85 0.50 -7.00 13.24
C VAL A 85 0.38 -7.67 14.61
N VAL A 86 -0.38 -8.77 14.69
CA VAL A 86 -0.61 -9.53 15.94
C VAL A 86 0.16 -10.85 16.00
N GLY A 87 0.57 -11.39 14.84
CA GLY A 87 1.40 -12.59 14.74
C GLY A 87 2.31 -12.53 13.52
N VAL A 88 3.50 -13.11 13.64
CA VAL A 88 4.49 -13.21 12.56
C VAL A 88 5.03 -14.64 12.53
N THR A 89 5.09 -15.22 11.34
CA THR A 89 5.81 -16.46 11.02
C THR A 89 6.72 -16.19 9.82
N ASP A 90 7.54 -17.17 9.42
CA ASP A 90 8.62 -17.04 8.42
C ASP A 90 8.43 -16.01 7.31
N GLN A 91 7.28 -15.99 6.62
CA GLN A 91 6.95 -15.03 5.57
C GLN A 91 5.53 -14.47 5.67
N MET A 92 4.83 -14.74 6.78
CA MET A 92 3.42 -14.35 6.94
C MET A 92 3.26 -13.50 8.17
N ALA A 93 2.51 -12.41 8.04
CA ALA A 93 2.02 -11.66 9.18
C ALA A 93 0.49 -11.79 9.25
N THR A 94 -0.01 -12.08 10.45
CA THR A 94 -1.43 -11.92 10.77
C THR A 94 -1.62 -10.48 11.24
N VAL A 95 -2.49 -9.76 10.54
CA VAL A 95 -2.83 -8.37 10.83
C VAL A 95 -4.27 -8.30 11.30
N GLU A 96 -4.50 -7.62 12.41
CA GLU A 96 -5.82 -7.37 12.98
C GLU A 96 -6.25 -5.93 12.71
N PHE A 97 -7.47 -5.80 12.21
CA PHE A 97 -8.16 -4.54 11.97
C PHE A 97 -9.33 -4.42 12.95
N LYS A 98 -9.45 -3.26 13.60
CA LYS A 98 -10.57 -2.98 14.51
C LYS A 98 -11.89 -2.86 13.76
N GLN A 99 -13.00 -2.91 14.50
CA GLN A 99 -14.37 -2.98 13.98
C GLN A 99 -14.73 -1.90 12.93
N GLY A 100 -15.54 -2.31 11.95
CA GLY A 100 -16.16 -1.42 10.97
C GLY A 100 -15.36 -1.18 9.70
N THR A 101 -14.32 -1.98 9.47
CA THR A 101 -13.38 -1.77 8.36
C THR A 101 -13.82 -2.59 7.16
N GLY A 102 -14.05 -1.93 6.02
CA GLY A 102 -14.38 -2.56 4.73
C GLY A 102 -13.19 -3.32 4.14
N ILE A 103 -12.70 -4.31 4.88
CA ILE A 103 -11.62 -5.22 4.53
C ILE A 103 -12.25 -6.43 3.87
N ASP A 104 -11.97 -6.61 2.59
CA ASP A 104 -12.45 -7.70 1.78
C ASP A 104 -11.29 -8.39 1.06
N ALA A 105 -11.60 -9.28 0.11
CA ALA A 105 -10.59 -10.03 -0.64
C ALA A 105 -9.85 -9.18 -1.69
N GLU A 106 -10.38 -8.01 -2.07
CA GLU A 106 -9.80 -7.10 -3.07
C GLU A 106 -8.94 -6.01 -2.43
N THR A 107 -8.98 -5.87 -1.11
CA THR A 107 -8.13 -4.95 -0.35
C THR A 107 -6.63 -5.23 -0.59
N GLU A 108 -5.89 -4.21 -1.02
CA GLU A 108 -4.43 -4.19 -1.11
C GLU A 108 -3.84 -3.68 0.21
N TYR A 109 -2.66 -4.17 0.60
CA TYR A 109 -2.02 -3.81 1.87
C TYR A 109 -0.67 -3.15 1.63
N GLU A 110 -0.39 -2.06 2.34
CA GLU A 110 0.87 -1.32 2.31
C GLU A 110 1.49 -1.31 3.71
N VAL A 111 2.76 -1.71 3.81
CA VAL A 111 3.53 -1.58 5.05
C VAL A 111 3.95 -0.13 5.19
N LEU A 112 3.51 0.55 6.25
CA LEU A 112 4.09 1.83 6.59
C LEU A 112 5.46 1.59 7.19
N LYS A 113 6.53 2.03 6.52
CA LYS A 113 7.84 2.11 7.16
C LYS A 113 7.73 3.10 8.32
N ASN A 114 7.76 2.61 9.55
CA ASN A 114 7.94 3.47 10.71
C ASN A 114 9.33 4.12 10.64
N GLY A 115 9.38 5.40 10.23
CA GLY A 115 10.55 6.25 10.39
C GLY A 115 10.96 7.06 9.16
N ALA A 116 10.34 8.22 8.97
CA ALA A 116 11.12 9.44 8.83
C ALA A 116 10.82 10.28 10.09
N LYS A 117 11.64 10.07 11.14
CA LYS A 117 11.86 11.10 12.15
C LYS A 117 12.87 12.09 11.57
#